data_AF-A0A5K7X7A8-F1
#
_entry.id   AF-A0A5K7X7A8-F1
#
_cell.length_a   1.000
_cell.length_b   1.000
_cell.length_c   1.000
_cell.angle_alpha   90.00
_cell.angle_beta   90.00
_cell.angle_gamma   90.00
#
_symmetry.space_group_name_H-M   'P 1'
#
loop_
_entity.id
_entity.type
_entity.pdbx_description
1 polymer ?
#
loop_
_entity_poly.entity_id
_entity_poly.type
_entity_poly.pdbx_seq_one_letter_code
_entity_poly.pdbx_strand_id
1 'polypeptide(L)'
;MSDLKGGGELGSLAQAARGSHLKSARSILIAVGILTIVVNIGLGIFAKNLVDSEIEKELRNASAQGMQVDPVVLEEFRSSAIRSVWVSAVLWSLTGVVFIGLGIAVYKYPVPATVAGLVLYIGCFAVGVMLDPASIAKGIIIKVIIVAGLFKAMKAAIESEKEQPASGLDALPASG
;
A
#
# COMPACT_ATOMS: atom_id res chain seq x y z
N MET A 1 45.14 30.30 -15.74
CA MET A 1 44.08 30.00 -16.74
C MET A 1 43.67 28.53 -16.59
N SER A 2 43.31 28.13 -15.36
CA SER A 2 43.25 26.71 -14.95
C SER A 2 42.18 26.40 -13.89
N ASP A 3 41.20 27.28 -13.67
CA ASP A 3 40.28 27.21 -12.51
C ASP A 3 38.79 26.99 -12.83
N LEU A 4 38.42 26.45 -14.00
CA LEU A 4 37.00 26.27 -14.38
C LEU A 4 36.55 24.81 -14.60
N LYS A 5 37.27 23.80 -14.07
CA LYS A 5 36.87 22.38 -14.21
C LYS A 5 36.00 21.80 -13.07
N GLY A 6 35.79 22.52 -11.96
CA GLY A 6 35.12 21.97 -10.78
C GLY A 6 33.59 21.89 -10.79
N GLY A 7 32.91 22.54 -11.75
CA GLY A 7 31.44 22.64 -11.73
C GLY A 7 30.69 21.40 -12.24
N GLY A 8 31.32 20.57 -13.10
CA GLY A 8 30.65 19.44 -13.76
C GLY A 8 30.47 18.20 -12.88
N GLU A 9 31.42 17.94 -11.98
CA GLU A 9 31.37 16.76 -11.10
C GLU A 9 30.28 16.87 -10.02
N LEU A 10 30.07 18.06 -9.46
CA LEU A 10 29.03 18.30 -8.45
C LEU A 10 27.62 18.14 -9.03
N GLY A 11 27.42 18.56 -10.29
CA GLY A 11 26.14 18.37 -10.99
C GLY A 11 25.84 16.90 -11.29
N SER A 12 26.86 16.11 -11.69
CA SER A 12 26.72 14.68 -11.95
C SER A 12 26.35 13.90 -10.68
N LEU A 13 26.94 14.24 -9.53
CA LEU A 13 26.65 13.58 -8.25
C LEU A 13 25.23 13.90 -7.74
N ALA A 14 24.80 15.16 -7.83
CA ALA A 14 23.44 15.56 -7.47
C ALA A 14 22.40 14.89 -8.38
N GLN A 15 22.66 14.81 -9.69
CA GLN A 15 21.76 14.17 -10.64
C GLN A 15 21.69 12.64 -10.45
N ALA A 16 22.80 12.00 -10.09
CA ALA A 16 22.85 10.57 -9.77
C ALA A 16 22.07 10.22 -8.49
N ALA A 17 22.17 11.05 -7.44
CA ALA A 17 21.40 10.87 -6.20
C ALA A 17 19.89 10.91 -6.48
N ARG A 18 19.43 11.87 -7.30
CA ARG A 18 18.02 12.06 -7.67
C ARG A 18 17.39 10.84 -8.34
N GLY A 19 18.11 10.25 -9.30
CA GLY A 19 17.64 9.04 -10.00
C GLY A 19 17.43 7.85 -9.05
N SER A 20 18.25 7.75 -8.00
CA SER A 20 18.15 6.66 -7.03
C SER A 20 16.89 6.74 -6.16
N HIS A 21 16.51 7.96 -5.72
CA HIS A 21 15.35 8.17 -4.86
C HIS A 21 14.03 7.89 -5.58
N LEU A 22 13.90 8.35 -6.83
CA LEU A 22 12.72 8.08 -7.66
C LEU A 22 12.57 6.58 -7.95
N LYS A 23 13.68 5.89 -8.22
CA LYS A 23 13.68 4.43 -8.44
C LYS A 23 13.29 3.67 -7.17
N SER A 24 13.72 4.15 -6.00
CA SER A 24 13.33 3.58 -4.70
C SER A 24 11.84 3.74 -4.42
N ALA A 25 11.28 4.95 -4.56
CA ALA A 25 9.85 5.21 -4.35
C ALA A 25 8.96 4.35 -5.27
N ARG A 26 9.34 4.24 -6.55
CA ARG A 26 8.69 3.34 -7.51
C ARG A 26 8.71 1.89 -7.03
N SER A 27 9.90 1.40 -6.67
CA SER A 27 10.08 0.01 -6.26
C SER A 27 9.22 -0.31 -5.03
N ILE A 28 9.14 0.61 -4.07
CA ILE A 28 8.31 0.48 -2.88
C ILE A 28 6.82 0.40 -3.25
N LEU A 29 6.30 1.32 -4.06
CA LEU A 29 4.87 1.30 -4.44
C LEU A 29 4.48 0.02 -5.19
N ILE A 30 5.32 -0.41 -6.15
CA ILE A 30 5.09 -1.65 -6.90
C ILE A 30 5.19 -2.86 -5.97
N ALA A 31 6.19 -2.94 -5.11
CA ALA A 31 6.36 -4.04 -4.16
C ALA A 31 5.17 -4.13 -3.20
N VAL A 32 4.70 -3.00 -2.67
CA VAL A 32 3.50 -2.94 -1.81
C VAL A 32 2.26 -3.40 -2.58
N GLY A 33 2.08 -2.95 -3.82
CA GLY A 33 0.96 -3.38 -4.66
C GLY A 33 0.96 -4.88 -4.93
N ILE A 34 2.11 -5.44 -5.33
CA ILE A 34 2.28 -6.89 -5.56
C ILE A 34 2.04 -7.67 -4.27
N LEU A 35 2.65 -7.25 -3.16
CA LEU A 35 2.48 -7.89 -1.86
C LEU A 35 1.00 -7.90 -1.45
N THR A 36 0.30 -6.78 -1.66
CA THR A 36 -1.13 -6.69 -1.37
C THR A 36 -1.93 -7.69 -2.19
N ILE A 37 -1.69 -7.79 -3.50
CA ILE A 37 -2.38 -8.76 -4.35
C ILE A 37 -2.08 -10.19 -3.91
N VAL A 38 -0.80 -10.54 -3.72
CA VAL A 38 -0.38 -11.90 -3.35
C VAL A 38 -0.98 -12.32 -2.02
N VAL A 39 -0.93 -11.46 -1.00
CA VAL A 39 -1.50 -11.75 0.32
C VAL A 39 -3.01 -11.93 0.22
N ASN A 40 -3.73 -11.06 -0.50
CA ASN A 40 -5.19 -11.16 -0.60
C ASN A 40 -5.66 -12.36 -1.44
N ILE A 41 -4.98 -12.67 -2.54
CA ILE A 41 -5.24 -13.89 -3.30
C ILE A 41 -4.95 -15.13 -2.44
N GLY A 42 -3.83 -15.14 -1.73
CA GLY A 42 -3.49 -16.21 -0.80
C GLY A 42 -4.58 -16.41 0.25
N LEU A 43 -5.03 -15.33 0.91
CA LEU A 43 -6.15 -15.38 1.86
C LEU A 43 -7.44 -15.90 1.22
N GLY A 44 -7.74 -15.54 -0.02
CA GLY A 44 -8.88 -16.06 -0.77
C GLY A 44 -8.80 -17.57 -1.03
N ILE A 45 -7.63 -18.08 -1.41
CA ILE A 45 -7.38 -19.52 -1.61
C ILE A 45 -7.52 -20.28 -0.28
N PHE A 46 -7.00 -19.70 0.81
CA PHE A 46 -7.07 -20.30 2.14
C PHE A 46 -8.36 -19.95 2.91
N ALA A 47 -9.31 -19.25 2.29
CA ALA A 47 -10.51 -18.72 2.96
C ALA A 47 -11.31 -19.83 3.64
N LYS A 48 -11.53 -20.95 2.93
CA LYS A 48 -12.25 -22.10 3.47
C LYS A 48 -11.54 -22.65 4.71
N ASN A 49 -10.23 -22.88 4.63
CA ASN A 49 -9.45 -23.42 5.75
C ASN A 49 -9.44 -22.48 6.97
N LEU A 50 -9.35 -21.17 6.73
CA LEU A 50 -9.38 -20.17 7.80
C LEU A 50 -10.75 -20.12 8.49
N VAL A 51 -11.83 -20.02 7.71
CA VAL A 51 -13.21 -19.99 8.23
C VAL A 51 -13.52 -21.28 8.98
N ASP A 52 -13.19 -22.43 8.41
CA ASP A 52 -13.43 -23.74 9.02
C ASP A 52 -12.69 -23.85 10.37
N SER A 53 -11.45 -23.38 10.43
CA SER A 53 -10.65 -23.43 11.66
C SER A 53 -11.16 -22.51 12.78
N GLU A 54 -11.73 -21.35 12.44
CA GLU A 54 -12.32 -20.44 13.44
C GLU A 54 -13.70 -20.94 13.90
N ILE A 55 -14.51 -21.43 12.96
CA ILE A 55 -15.80 -22.06 13.27
C ILE A 55 -15.61 -23.26 14.20
N GLU A 56 -14.64 -24.14 13.93
CA GLU A 56 -14.37 -25.30 14.78
C GLU A 56 -13.92 -24.90 16.20
N LYS A 57 -13.10 -23.85 16.32
CA LYS A 57 -12.70 -23.31 17.63
C LYS A 57 -13.90 -22.75 18.40
N GLU A 58 -14.77 -21.99 17.74
CA GLU A 58 -15.99 -21.45 18.35
C GLU A 58 -16.96 -22.55 18.75
N LEU A 59 -17.18 -23.55 17.89
CA LEU A 59 -18.00 -24.74 18.20
C LEU A 59 -17.47 -25.51 19.39
N ARG A 60 -16.15 -25.72 19.47
CA ARG A 60 -15.54 -26.40 20.62
C ARG A 60 -15.76 -25.62 21.92
N ASN A 61 -15.63 -24.30 21.87
CA ASN A 61 -15.86 -23.43 23.01
C ASN A 61 -17.35 -23.39 23.41
N ALA A 62 -18.27 -23.31 22.44
CA ALA A 62 -19.71 -23.32 22.66
C ALA A 62 -20.21 -24.67 23.20
N SER A 63 -19.68 -25.77 22.68
CA SER A 63 -20.00 -27.12 23.15
C SER A 63 -19.50 -27.36 24.58
N ALA A 64 -18.33 -26.82 24.94
CA ALA A 64 -17.83 -26.83 26.32
C ALA A 64 -18.74 -26.04 27.28
N GLN A 65 -19.54 -25.11 26.77
CA GLN A 65 -20.54 -24.36 27.52
C GLN A 65 -21.95 -25.00 27.46
N GLY A 66 -22.08 -26.18 26.86
CA GLY A 66 -23.35 -26.90 26.75
C GLY A 66 -24.33 -26.32 25.72
N MET A 67 -23.90 -25.40 24.86
CA MET A 67 -24.72 -24.88 23.78
C MET A 67 -24.75 -25.86 22.61
N GLN A 68 -25.94 -26.23 22.13
CA GLN A 68 -26.12 -26.98 20.89
C GLN A 68 -26.31 -26.00 19.74
N VAL A 69 -25.44 -26.10 18.73
CA VAL A 69 -25.51 -25.28 17.52
C VAL A 69 -26.26 -26.07 16.45
N ASP A 70 -27.29 -25.45 15.87
CA ASP A 70 -28.04 -26.05 14.76
C ASP A 70 -27.13 -26.18 13.52
N PRO A 71 -26.97 -27.39 12.95
CA PRO A 71 -26.11 -27.61 11.79
C PRO A 71 -26.57 -26.85 10.53
N VAL A 72 -27.87 -26.57 10.38
CA VAL A 72 -28.38 -25.83 9.21
C VAL A 72 -27.93 -24.38 9.25
N VAL A 73 -28.06 -23.74 10.42
CA VAL A 73 -27.63 -22.35 10.63
C VAL A 73 -26.11 -22.22 10.49
N LEU A 74 -25.37 -23.25 10.92
CA LEU A 74 -23.91 -23.28 10.81
C LEU A 74 -23.43 -23.27 9.36
N GLU A 75 -24.05 -24.07 8.49
CA GLU A 75 -23.71 -24.13 7.06
C GLU A 75 -24.03 -22.81 6.34
N GLU A 76 -25.17 -22.18 6.67
CA GLU A 76 -25.50 -20.85 6.17
C GLU A 76 -24.46 -19.81 6.60
N PHE A 77 -24.07 -19.80 7.88
CA PHE A 77 -23.05 -18.91 8.40
C PHE A 77 -21.70 -19.13 7.72
N ARG A 78 -21.28 -20.39 7.55
CA ARG A 78 -20.04 -20.76 6.85
C ARG A 78 -20.03 -20.24 5.41
N SER A 79 -21.11 -20.46 4.66
CA SER A 79 -21.20 -20.01 3.27
C SER A 79 -21.16 -18.48 3.15
N SER A 80 -21.80 -17.78 4.09
CA SER A 80 -21.79 -16.32 4.18
C SER A 80 -20.38 -15.80 4.51
N ALA A 81 -19.69 -16.42 5.46
CA ALA A 81 -18.33 -16.06 5.85
C ALA A 81 -17.32 -16.29 4.70
N ILE A 82 -17.41 -17.41 3.98
CA ILE A 82 -16.54 -17.65 2.82
C ILE A 82 -16.78 -16.60 1.74
N ARG A 83 -18.04 -16.26 1.46
CA ARG A 83 -18.40 -15.24 0.48
C ARG A 83 -17.87 -13.86 0.88
N SER A 84 -17.99 -13.48 2.15
CA SER A 84 -17.51 -12.19 2.63
C SER A 84 -15.98 -12.08 2.55
N VAL A 85 -15.25 -13.15 2.87
CA VAL A 85 -13.79 -13.22 2.70
C VAL A 85 -13.41 -13.07 1.24
N TRP A 86 -14.12 -13.74 0.32
CA TRP A 86 -13.85 -13.63 -1.12
C TRP A 86 -14.09 -12.23 -1.68
N VAL A 87 -15.23 -11.61 -1.35
CA VAL A 87 -15.55 -10.24 -1.77
C VAL A 87 -14.51 -9.26 -1.24
N SER A 88 -14.11 -9.43 0.03
CA SER A 88 -13.06 -8.63 0.63
C SER A 88 -11.73 -8.82 -0.09
N ALA A 89 -11.30 -10.06 -0.31
CA ALA A 89 -10.05 -10.37 -1.00
C ALA A 89 -9.97 -9.75 -2.40
N VAL A 90 -11.07 -9.77 -3.17
CA VAL A 90 -11.15 -9.12 -4.48
C VAL A 90 -11.02 -7.60 -4.34
N LEU A 91 -11.79 -6.99 -3.44
CA LEU A 91 -11.75 -5.54 -3.21
C LEU A 91 -10.35 -5.07 -2.83
N TRP A 92 -9.69 -5.76 -1.90
CA TRP A 92 -8.32 -5.45 -1.49
C TRP A 92 -7.29 -5.70 -2.58
N SER A 93 -7.50 -6.71 -3.43
CA SER A 93 -6.63 -6.97 -4.59
C SER A 93 -6.71 -5.83 -5.61
N LEU A 94 -7.91 -5.26 -5.85
CA LEU A 94 -8.06 -4.10 -6.73
C LEU A 94 -7.27 -2.89 -6.21
N THR A 95 -7.25 -2.66 -4.90
CA THR A 95 -6.41 -1.63 -4.28
C THR A 95 -4.92 -1.87 -4.59
N GLY A 96 -4.47 -3.12 -4.55
CA GLY A 96 -3.10 -3.48 -4.95
C GLY A 96 -2.79 -3.14 -6.41
N VAL A 97 -3.75 -3.33 -7.33
CA VAL A 97 -3.60 -2.92 -8.75
C VAL A 97 -3.47 -1.40 -8.86
N VAL A 98 -4.25 -0.64 -8.09
CA VAL A 98 -4.14 0.83 -8.03
C VAL A 98 -2.75 1.26 -7.56
N PHE A 99 -2.18 0.61 -6.53
CA PHE A 99 -0.81 0.89 -6.08
C PHE A 99 0.25 0.64 -7.15
N ILE A 100 0.10 -0.43 -7.94
CA ILE A 100 1.01 -0.71 -9.07
C ILE A 100 0.89 0.40 -10.12
N GLY A 101 -0.34 0.81 -10.45
CA GLY A 101 -0.59 1.93 -11.37
C GLY A 101 0.06 3.24 -10.90
N LEU A 102 -0.09 3.58 -9.62
CA LEU A 102 0.57 4.73 -9.01
C LEU A 102 2.10 4.62 -9.02
N GLY A 103 2.64 3.41 -8.78
CA GLY A 103 4.07 3.13 -8.88
C GLY A 103 4.64 3.37 -10.29
N ILE A 104 3.87 3.08 -11.34
CA ILE A 104 4.25 3.40 -12.72
C ILE A 104 4.15 4.91 -12.98
N ALA A 105 3.10 5.57 -12.48
CA ALA A 105 2.86 7.01 -12.65
C ALA A 105 3.90 7.91 -11.96
N VAL A 106 4.62 7.37 -10.96
CA VAL A 106 5.62 8.10 -10.16
C VAL A 106 6.72 8.75 -11.00
N TYR A 107 7.01 8.26 -12.21
CA TYR A 107 8.01 8.89 -13.10
C TYR A 107 7.59 10.24 -13.64
N LYS A 108 6.29 10.43 -13.89
CA LYS A 108 5.77 11.69 -14.42
C LYS A 108 5.45 12.65 -13.28
N TYR A 109 4.91 12.12 -12.19
CA TYR A 109 4.43 12.95 -11.07
C TYR A 109 4.72 12.29 -9.72
N PRO A 110 5.97 12.34 -9.23
CA PRO A 110 6.39 11.57 -8.05
C PRO A 110 5.68 11.99 -6.76
N VAL A 111 5.46 13.30 -6.55
CA VAL A 111 4.80 13.81 -5.35
C VAL A 111 3.30 13.48 -5.33
N PRO A 112 2.48 13.84 -6.33
CA PRO A 112 1.05 13.53 -6.25
C PRO A 112 0.77 12.02 -6.30
N ALA A 113 1.60 11.21 -6.97
CA ALA A 113 1.44 9.75 -6.96
C ALA A 113 1.71 9.14 -5.57
N THR A 114 2.75 9.60 -4.87
CA THR A 114 3.05 9.11 -3.51
C THR A 114 2.04 9.60 -2.47
N VAL A 115 1.59 10.85 -2.57
CA VAL A 115 0.51 11.39 -1.71
C VAL A 115 -0.80 10.65 -1.94
N ALA A 116 -1.19 10.44 -3.21
CA ALA A 116 -2.39 9.68 -3.54
C ALA A 116 -2.32 8.24 -2.99
N GLY A 117 -1.16 7.58 -3.11
CA GLY A 117 -0.94 6.26 -2.53
C GLY A 117 -1.09 6.24 -1.00
N LEU A 118 -0.55 7.25 -0.31
CA LEU A 118 -0.67 7.37 1.14
C LEU A 118 -2.13 7.62 1.58
N VAL A 119 -2.82 8.54 0.92
CA VAL A 119 -4.24 8.84 1.18
C VAL A 119 -5.11 7.62 0.93
N LEU A 120 -4.89 6.92 -0.19
CA LEU A 120 -5.61 5.69 -0.53
C LEU A 120 -5.37 4.61 0.53
N TYR A 121 -4.11 4.42 0.97
CA TYR A 121 -3.78 3.47 2.02
C TYR A 121 -4.51 3.76 3.33
N ILE A 122 -4.46 5.01 3.79
CA ILE A 122 -5.10 5.44 5.04
C ILE A 122 -6.62 5.33 4.93
N GLY A 123 -7.20 5.74 3.79
CA GLY A 123 -8.63 5.63 3.52
C GLY A 123 -9.12 4.19 3.56
N CYS A 124 -8.41 3.28 2.87
CA CYS A 124 -8.74 1.86 2.92
C CYS A 124 -8.59 1.29 4.34
N PHE A 125 -7.54 1.68 5.08
CA PHE A 125 -7.37 1.27 6.46
C PHE A 125 -8.53 1.75 7.36
N ALA A 126 -8.96 3.00 7.22
CA ALA A 126 -10.09 3.56 7.96
C ALA A 126 -11.40 2.80 7.67
N VAL A 127 -11.65 2.43 6.41
CA VAL A 127 -12.79 1.57 6.04
C VAL A 127 -12.68 0.20 6.70
N GLY A 128 -11.50 -0.42 6.69
CA GLY A 128 -11.26 -1.70 7.36
C GLY A 128 -11.53 -1.64 8.87
N VAL A 129 -11.12 -0.54 9.52
CA VAL A 129 -11.40 -0.28 10.95
C VAL A 129 -12.90 -0.14 11.22
N MET A 130 -13.64 0.52 10.34
CA MET A 130 -15.09 0.69 10.49
C MET A 130 -15.88 -0.62 10.29
N LEU A 131 -15.39 -1.52 9.44
CA LEU A 131 -16.05 -2.79 9.17
C LEU A 131 -15.76 -3.85 10.24
N ASP A 132 -14.50 -3.92 10.71
CA ASP A 132 -14.10 -4.85 11.76
C ASP A 132 -12.92 -4.28 12.58
N PRO A 133 -13.20 -3.64 13.73
CA PRO A 133 -12.16 -3.10 14.59
C PRO A 133 -11.30 -4.18 15.27
N ALA A 134 -11.81 -5.42 15.41
CA ALA A 134 -11.04 -6.52 16.00
C ALA A 134 -9.91 -6.99 15.06
N SER A 135 -10.08 -6.83 13.74
CA SER A 135 -9.04 -7.10 12.74
C SER A 135 -7.81 -6.18 12.87
N ILE A 136 -7.90 -5.08 13.61
CA ILE A 136 -6.82 -4.09 13.75
C ILE A 136 -5.67 -4.64 14.59
N ALA A 137 -6.00 -5.36 15.66
CA ALA A 137 -5.01 -5.90 16.59
C ALA A 137 -4.13 -6.96 15.91
N LYS A 138 -4.69 -7.75 14.98
CA LYS A 138 -3.96 -8.75 14.20
C LYS A 138 -3.27 -8.09 13.01
N GLY A 139 -1.95 -7.93 13.09
CA GLY A 139 -1.11 -7.48 11.96
C GLY A 139 -0.75 -6.00 11.96
N ILE A 140 -0.89 -5.29 13.09
CA ILE A 140 -0.50 -3.88 13.21
C ILE A 140 0.96 -3.63 12.82
N ILE A 141 1.87 -4.58 13.09
CA ILE A 141 3.30 -4.47 12.78
C ILE A 141 3.53 -4.30 11.27
N ILE A 142 2.88 -5.12 10.44
CA ILE A 142 3.03 -5.05 8.98
C ILE A 142 2.47 -3.73 8.45
N LYS A 143 1.32 -3.29 8.98
CA LYS A 143 0.70 -2.02 8.59
C LYS A 143 1.61 -0.83 8.91
N VAL A 144 2.22 -0.83 10.10
CA VAL A 144 3.19 0.20 10.50
C VAL A 144 4.41 0.22 9.57
N ILE A 145 4.95 -0.94 9.19
CA ILE A 145 6.08 -1.01 8.25
C ILE A 145 5.72 -0.41 6.89
N ILE A 146 4.52 -0.71 6.36
CA ILE A 146 4.04 -0.17 5.09
C ILE A 146 3.90 1.35 5.17
N VAL A 147 3.23 1.86 6.22
CA VAL A 147 3.06 3.30 6.43
C VAL A 147 4.42 4.00 6.55
N ALA A 148 5.33 3.46 7.35
CA ALA A 148 6.67 4.03 7.50
C ALA A 148 7.45 4.03 6.17
N GLY A 149 7.30 2.99 5.35
CA GLY A 149 7.87 2.92 4.00
C GLY A 149 7.31 3.98 3.05
N LEU A 150 5.98 4.14 3.03
CA LEU A 150 5.30 5.16 2.22
C LEU A 150 5.69 6.58 2.65
N PHE A 151 5.77 6.85 3.96
CA PHE A 151 6.22 8.13 4.48
C PHE A 151 7.67 8.45 4.07
N LYS A 152 8.56 7.46 4.11
CA LYS A 152 9.94 7.63 3.63
C LYS A 152 9.98 7.93 2.13
N ALA A 153 9.19 7.21 1.33
CA ALA A 153 9.09 7.45 -0.12
C ALA A 153 8.54 8.86 -0.43
N MET A 154 7.53 9.32 0.30
CA MET A 154 6.97 10.65 0.16
C MET A 154 7.98 11.75 0.51
N LYS A 155 8.73 11.61 1.62
CA LYS A 155 9.79 12.57 1.98
C LYS A 155 10.85 12.68 0.89
N ALA A 156 11.29 11.54 0.36
CA ALA A 156 12.25 11.50 -0.75
C ALA A 156 11.69 12.13 -2.04
N ALA A 157 10.40 11.98 -2.32
CA ALA A 157 9.75 12.61 -3.46
C ALA A 157 9.69 14.15 -3.33
N ILE A 158 9.34 14.66 -2.14
CA ILE A 158 9.28 16.10 -1.85
C ILE A 158 10.66 16.75 -1.96
N GLU A 159 11.70 16.09 -1.45
CA GLU A 159 13.08 16.56 -1.55
C GLU A 159 13.52 16.69 -3.02
N SER A 160 13.15 15.71 -3.86
CA SER A 160 13.39 15.77 -5.30
C SER A 160 12.68 16.93 -6.01
N GLU A 161 11.51 17.39 -5.53
CA GLU A 161 10.83 18.57 -6.09
C GLU A 161 11.42 19.89 -5.61
N LYS A 162 11.93 19.98 -4.38
CA LYS A 162 12.56 21.21 -3.86
C LYS A 162 13.85 21.57 -4.61
N GLU A 163 14.55 20.57 -5.13
CA GLU A 163 15.72 20.72 -6.01
C GLU A 163 15.32 20.94 -7.48
N GLN A 164 14.06 21.26 -7.74
CA GLN A 164 13.53 21.68 -9.04
C GLN A 164 13.28 23.20 -9.11
N PRO A 165 14.11 24.10 -8.51
CA PRO A 165 13.84 25.53 -8.59
C PRO A 165 14.03 26.04 -10.02
N ALA A 166 12.92 26.56 -10.58
CA ALA A 166 12.86 27.68 -11.51
C ALA A 166 13.44 27.58 -12.93
N SER A 167 13.88 26.43 -13.46
CA SER A 167 14.28 26.37 -14.89
C SER A 167 13.12 26.53 -15.89
N GLY A 168 11.86 26.58 -15.43
CA GLY A 168 10.68 26.80 -16.27
C GLY A 168 10.06 28.20 -16.20
N LEU A 169 10.45 29.04 -15.22
CA LEU A 169 9.92 30.41 -15.06
C LEU A 169 10.86 31.49 -15.61
N ASP A 170 12.16 31.20 -15.72
CA ASP A 170 13.16 32.11 -16.32
C ASP A 170 13.24 31.98 -17.86
N ALA A 171 12.48 31.05 -18.46
CA ALA A 171 12.43 30.83 -19.91
C ALA A 171 11.29 31.59 -20.62
N LEU A 172 10.52 32.41 -19.91
CA LEU A 172 9.64 33.38 -20.58
C LEU A 172 10.52 34.53 -21.08
N PRO A 173 10.76 34.67 -22.40
CA PRO A 173 11.39 35.88 -22.89
C PRO A 173 10.53 37.05 -22.43
N ALA A 174 11.14 38.04 -21.79
CA ALA A 174 10.51 39.33 -21.58
C ALA A 174 10.26 39.95 -22.97
N SER A 175 9.16 39.59 -23.61
CA SER A 175 8.68 40.23 -24.83
C SER A 175 8.06 41.56 -24.42
N GLY A 176 8.93 42.55 -24.25
CA GLY A 176 8.61 43.97 -24.39
C GLY A 176 8.78 44.40 -25.84
#